data_AF-R1BRC6-F1
#
_entry.id   AF-R1BRC6-F1
#
_cell.length_a   1.000
_cell.length_b   1.000
_cell.length_c   1.000
_cell.angle_alpha   90.00
_cell.angle_beta   90.00
_cell.angle_gamma   90.00
#
_symmetry.space_group_name_H-M   'P 1'
#
loop_
_entity.id
_entity.type
_entity.pdbx_description
1 polymer ?
#
loop_
_entity_poly.entity_id
_entity_poly.type
_entity_poly.pdbx_seq_one_letter_code
_entity_poly.pdbx_strand_id
1 'polypeptide(L)'
;MGLVRGLRSRAGYETPGETVAVADLATKLDGLEVDGEEPPPSIPAPPVRGLKNLGACERNTCFLNSVLQNLMAAEPLRVFLLQEPSAGEGPATVALRNWSRQMHDGRESTVAPSKVLQAVSRKHKRYSGRAQQDAQEVLRNLLELVRAEEVARLKESERRDAAVAGAAADAGGGAAGQQLVR
;
A
#
# COMPACT_ATOMS: atom_id res chain seq x y z
N MET A 1 42.38 35.08 -16.86
CA MET A 1 41.93 33.67 -17.00
C MET A 1 40.89 33.42 -15.91
N GLY A 2 39.64 33.05 -16.13
CA GLY A 2 38.81 32.93 -17.32
C GLY A 2 37.34 33.00 -16.87
N LEU A 3 36.50 33.70 -17.64
CA LEU A 3 35.05 33.79 -17.45
C LEU A 3 34.38 32.43 -17.68
N VAL A 4 33.45 32.04 -16.80
CA VAL A 4 32.53 30.92 -17.05
C VAL A 4 31.29 31.45 -17.78
N ARG A 5 31.10 30.96 -19.00
CA ARG A 5 30.07 31.38 -19.97
C ARG A 5 28.85 30.45 -19.85
N GLY A 6 27.67 31.03 -19.99
CA GLY A 6 26.39 30.48 -19.52
C GLY A 6 25.90 29.16 -20.12
N LEU A 7 25.12 28.44 -19.33
CA LEU A 7 24.15 27.46 -19.83
C LEU A 7 22.91 28.18 -20.36
N ARG A 8 22.67 28.02 -21.66
CA ARG A 8 21.41 28.43 -22.31
C ARG A 8 20.36 27.37 -22.03
N SER A 9 19.24 27.82 -21.45
CA SER A 9 17.97 27.12 -21.46
C SER A 9 17.48 26.96 -22.91
N ARG A 10 17.06 25.75 -23.30
CA ARG A 10 16.23 25.51 -24.48
C ARG A 10 15.00 24.71 -24.05
N ALA A 11 13.85 25.29 -24.36
CA ALA A 11 12.53 24.68 -24.51
C ALA A 11 12.61 23.28 -25.15
N GLY A 12 11.71 22.34 -24.94
CA GLY A 12 10.35 22.37 -24.41
C GLY A 12 9.67 21.16 -25.03
N TYR A 13 8.95 20.37 -24.23
CA TYR A 13 7.99 19.39 -24.73
C TYR A 13 6.68 19.70 -24.02
N GLU A 14 5.79 20.41 -24.73
CA GLU A 14 4.41 20.61 -24.32
C GLU A 14 3.62 19.31 -24.59
N THR A 15 2.99 18.75 -23.56
CA THR A 15 1.90 17.78 -23.71
C THR A 15 0.58 18.49 -23.42
N PRO A 16 -0.41 18.47 -24.35
CA PRO A 16 -1.73 19.02 -24.08
C PRO A 16 -2.50 18.03 -23.21
N GLY A 17 -2.84 18.47 -22.00
CA GLY A 17 -3.60 17.67 -21.04
C GLY A 17 -3.37 18.18 -19.63
N GLU A 18 -4.03 19.30 -19.32
CA GLU A 18 -4.31 19.79 -17.96
C GLU A 18 -3.21 19.51 -16.93
N THR A 19 -2.13 20.29 -16.97
CA THR A 19 -1.22 20.38 -15.83
C THR A 19 -1.96 21.09 -14.70
N VAL A 20 -2.72 20.34 -13.91
CA VAL A 20 -3.09 20.78 -12.56
C VAL A 20 -1.78 21.07 -11.86
N ALA A 21 -1.58 22.31 -11.43
CA ALA A 21 -0.31 22.72 -10.86
C ALA A 21 0.04 21.75 -9.71
N VAL A 22 1.28 21.29 -9.66
CA VAL A 22 1.78 20.52 -8.49
C VAL A 22 1.54 21.29 -7.18
N ALA A 23 1.41 22.62 -7.26
CA ALA A 23 0.92 23.47 -6.18
C ALA A 23 -0.54 23.17 -5.80
N ASP A 24 -1.48 23.05 -6.74
CA ASP A 24 -2.90 22.75 -6.48
C ASP A 24 -3.12 21.36 -5.86
N LEU A 25 -2.23 20.39 -6.14
CA LEU A 25 -2.29 19.07 -5.51
C LEU A 25 -1.73 19.11 -4.08
N ALA A 26 -0.73 19.95 -3.80
CA ALA A 26 -0.24 20.21 -2.46
C ALA A 26 -1.30 20.92 -1.61
N THR A 27 -2.00 21.91 -2.17
CA THR A 27 -3.11 22.60 -1.50
C THR A 27 -4.32 21.68 -1.25
N LYS A 28 -4.54 20.67 -2.11
CA LYS A 28 -5.58 19.64 -1.89
C LYS A 28 -5.22 18.62 -0.80
N LEU A 29 -3.95 18.49 -0.43
CA LEU A 29 -3.49 17.68 0.69
C LEU A 29 -3.56 18.46 2.02
N ASP A 30 -3.37 19.78 1.99
CA ASP A 30 -3.48 20.66 3.17
C ASP A 30 -4.93 20.85 3.68
N GLY A 31 -5.94 20.48 2.89
CA GLY A 31 -7.36 20.59 3.24
C GLY A 31 -7.97 19.35 3.92
N LEU A 32 -7.20 18.30 4.17
CA LEU A 32 -7.61 17.18 5.01
C LEU A 32 -7.11 17.45 6.43
N GLU A 33 -7.80 18.33 7.15
CA GLU A 33 -7.63 18.44 8.59
C GLU A 33 -8.01 17.07 9.20
N VAL A 34 -6.98 16.27 9.51
CA VAL A 34 -7.11 15.15 10.44
C VAL A 34 -7.32 15.80 11.80
N ASP A 35 -8.55 15.78 12.29
CA ASP A 35 -8.92 16.25 13.62
C ASP A 35 -7.91 15.75 14.65
N GLY A 36 -7.02 16.63 15.13
CA GLY A 36 -6.37 16.64 16.45
C GLY A 36 -5.82 15.34 17.06
N GLU A 37 -5.63 14.26 16.31
CA GLU A 37 -5.08 13.02 16.84
C GLU A 37 -3.59 13.27 17.09
N GLU A 38 -3.17 13.12 18.35
CA GLU A 38 -1.77 13.16 18.75
C GLU A 38 -0.95 12.31 17.76
N PRO A 39 0.21 12.80 17.25
CA PRO A 39 0.99 12.04 16.30
C PRO A 39 1.23 10.66 16.90
N PRO A 40 0.85 9.57 16.19
CA PRO A 40 1.01 8.22 16.72
C PRO A 40 2.44 8.06 17.20
N PRO A 41 2.69 7.34 18.31
CA PRO A 41 4.01 7.21 18.90
C PRO A 41 5.01 6.89 17.78
N SER A 42 5.94 7.82 17.55
CA SER A 42 6.82 7.78 16.39
C SER A 42 7.56 6.44 16.41
N ILE A 43 7.15 5.52 15.54
CA ILE A 43 7.80 4.21 15.47
C ILE A 43 9.25 4.48 15.10
N PRO A 44 10.23 3.92 15.83
CA PRO A 44 11.64 4.17 15.56
C PRO A 44 11.93 3.95 14.08
N ALA A 45 12.77 4.80 13.49
CA ALA A 45 13.12 4.66 12.08
C ALA A 45 13.63 3.22 11.84
N PRO A 46 13.18 2.55 10.76
CA PRO A 46 13.59 1.18 10.49
C PRO A 46 15.11 1.15 10.34
N PRO A 47 15.78 0.12 10.86
CA PRO A 47 17.20 -0.06 10.61
C PRO A 47 17.47 -0.16 9.11
N VAL A 48 18.60 0.41 8.67
CA VAL A 48 18.98 0.39 7.26
C VAL A 48 19.29 -1.05 6.84
N ARG A 49 18.48 -1.60 5.92
CA ARG A 49 18.65 -2.95 5.37
C ARG A 49 18.62 -2.93 3.86
N GLY A 50 19.44 -3.79 3.26
CA GLY A 50 19.46 -4.01 1.82
C GLY A 50 18.31 -4.91 1.35
N LEU A 51 18.07 -4.92 0.03
CA LEU A 51 17.18 -5.88 -0.61
C LEU A 51 17.95 -6.78 -1.57
N LYS A 52 17.73 -8.09 -1.49
CA LYS A 52 18.34 -9.08 -2.38
C LYS A 52 17.70 -8.94 -3.77
N ASN A 53 18.52 -8.75 -4.81
CA ASN A 53 18.04 -8.87 -6.19
C ASN A 53 17.70 -10.33 -6.48
N LEU A 54 16.47 -10.61 -6.92
CA LEU A 54 15.95 -11.96 -7.08
C LEU A 54 16.18 -12.46 -8.51
N GLY A 55 17.43 -12.69 -8.89
CA GLY A 55 17.80 -13.11 -10.25
C GLY A 55 19.08 -13.94 -10.31
N ALA A 56 19.24 -14.71 -11.38
CA ALA A 56 20.57 -15.06 -11.91
C ALA A 56 20.85 -14.08 -13.08
N CYS A 57 22.03 -14.13 -13.72
CA CYS A 57 22.42 -13.21 -14.80
C CYS A 57 21.24 -12.90 -15.75
N GLU A 58 21.05 -11.60 -16.03
CA GLU A 58 19.96 -10.96 -16.80
C GLU A 58 18.60 -10.77 -16.10
N ARG A 59 18.33 -11.39 -14.94
CA ARG A 59 17.12 -11.12 -14.15
C ARG A 59 17.36 -10.01 -13.14
N ASN A 60 16.63 -8.90 -13.24
CA ASN A 60 16.81 -7.73 -12.40
C ASN A 60 15.52 -7.35 -11.69
N THR A 61 15.51 -7.39 -10.36
CA THR A 61 14.39 -6.94 -9.53
C THR A 61 14.67 -5.61 -8.83
N CYS A 62 15.70 -4.87 -9.25
CA CYS A 62 16.03 -3.58 -8.64
C CYS A 62 14.88 -2.57 -8.77
N PHE A 63 14.05 -2.67 -9.81
CA PHE A 63 12.86 -1.85 -10.01
C PHE A 63 11.83 -2.03 -8.88
N LEU A 64 11.70 -3.25 -8.34
CA LEU A 64 10.85 -3.52 -7.19
C LEU A 64 11.55 -3.11 -5.90
N ASN A 65 12.86 -3.35 -5.81
CA ASN A 65 13.63 -3.01 -4.61
C ASN A 65 13.59 -1.50 -4.33
N SER A 66 13.75 -0.64 -5.34
CA SER A 66 13.68 0.81 -5.17
C SER A 66 12.30 1.25 -4.68
N VAL A 67 11.23 0.70 -5.25
CA VAL A 67 9.85 0.96 -4.82
C VAL A 67 9.66 0.56 -3.36
N LEU A 68 10.09 -0.64 -2.99
CA LEU A 68 9.92 -1.15 -1.63
C LEU A 68 10.69 -0.32 -0.60
N GLN A 69 11.93 0.09 -0.89
CA GLN A 69 12.68 1.01 -0.02
C GLN A 69 11.93 2.34 0.16
N ASN A 70 11.35 2.90 -0.91
CA ASN A 70 10.55 4.13 -0.82
C ASN A 70 9.28 3.93 0.03
N LEU A 71 8.60 2.79 -0.10
CA LEU A 71 7.41 2.50 0.72
C LEU A 71 7.75 2.36 2.21
N MET A 72 8.91 1.81 2.56
CA MET A 72 9.36 1.74 3.97
C MET A 72 9.80 3.10 4.53
N ALA A 73 10.23 4.02 3.67
CA ALA A 73 10.52 5.39 4.07
C ALA A 73 9.25 6.21 4.35
N ALA A 74 8.11 5.84 3.75
CA ALA A 74 6.82 6.49 4.01
C ALA A 74 6.25 6.07 5.37
N GLU A 75 6.39 6.93 6.37
CA GLU A 75 6.01 6.65 7.75
C GLU A 75 4.54 6.24 7.95
N PRO A 76 3.53 6.93 7.39
CA PRO A 76 2.13 6.53 7.60
C PRO A 76 1.85 5.12 7.09
N LEU A 77 2.41 4.76 5.93
CA LEU A 77 2.27 3.43 5.37
C LEU A 77 3.03 2.39 6.20
N ARG A 78 4.23 2.72 6.69
CA ARG A 78 5.02 1.85 7.57
C ARG A 78 4.27 1.57 8.88
N VAL A 79 3.72 2.61 9.52
CA VAL A 79 2.91 2.47 10.73
C VAL A 79 1.75 1.53 10.48
N PHE A 80 0.98 1.77 9.41
CA PHE A 80 -0.11 0.88 9.03
C PHE A 80 0.36 -0.56 8.84
N LEU A 81 1.43 -0.81 8.08
CA LEU A 81 1.91 -2.15 7.75
C LEU A 81 2.46 -2.93 8.97
N LEU A 82 2.96 -2.23 9.98
CA LEU A 82 3.50 -2.83 11.21
C LEU A 82 2.43 -3.15 12.26
N GLN A 83 1.24 -2.55 12.17
CA GLN A 83 0.11 -2.90 13.03
C GLN A 83 -0.30 -4.38 12.91
N GLU A 84 -1.08 -4.84 13.88
CA GLU A 84 -1.62 -6.20 13.89
C GLU A 84 -2.46 -6.45 12.62
N PRO A 85 -2.29 -7.62 11.98
CA PRO A 85 -3.02 -7.93 10.76
C PRO A 85 -4.50 -8.10 11.10
N SER A 86 -5.39 -7.53 10.29
CA SER A 86 -6.82 -7.76 10.48
C SER A 86 -7.26 -9.04 9.78
N ALA A 87 -8.34 -9.66 10.27
CA ALA A 87 -8.90 -10.85 9.64
C ALA A 87 -9.37 -10.54 8.21
N GLY A 88 -9.11 -11.46 7.28
CA GLY A 88 -9.54 -11.35 5.89
C GLY A 88 -8.65 -10.48 4.98
N GLU A 89 -7.42 -10.16 5.41
CA GLU A 89 -6.44 -9.52 4.52
C GLU A 89 -6.08 -10.39 3.31
N GLY A 90 -5.93 -9.74 2.15
CA GLY A 90 -5.56 -10.40 0.92
C GLY A 90 -4.06 -10.78 0.87
N PRO A 91 -3.69 -11.67 -0.07
CA PRO A 91 -2.33 -12.21 -0.16
C PRO A 91 -1.27 -11.16 -0.45
N ALA A 92 -1.58 -10.07 -1.17
CA ALA A 92 -0.61 -9.01 -1.42
C ALA A 92 -0.35 -8.16 -0.18
N THR A 93 -1.42 -7.79 0.54
CA THR A 93 -1.33 -7.06 1.82
C THR A 93 -0.56 -7.87 2.85
N VAL A 94 -0.87 -9.16 3.01
CA VAL A 94 -0.15 -10.06 3.93
C VAL A 94 1.33 -10.20 3.53
N ALA A 95 1.64 -10.34 2.24
CA ALA A 95 3.01 -10.42 1.77
C ALA A 95 3.80 -9.12 2.07
N LEU A 96 3.16 -7.97 1.87
CA LEU A 96 3.76 -6.65 2.11
C LEU A 96 3.98 -6.40 3.61
N ARG A 97 3.03 -6.75 4.49
CA ARG A 97 3.21 -6.66 5.95
C ARG A 97 4.34 -7.55 6.43
N ASN A 98 4.35 -8.82 6.01
CA ASN A 98 5.38 -9.77 6.44
C ASN A 98 6.78 -9.35 5.98
N TRP A 99 6.89 -8.76 4.79
CA TRP A 99 8.15 -8.17 4.32
C TRP A 99 8.54 -6.91 5.12
N SER A 100 7.57 -6.04 5.44
CA SER A 100 7.80 -4.83 6.23
C SER A 100 8.30 -5.16 7.65
N ARG A 101 7.74 -6.19 8.28
CA ARG A 101 8.22 -6.71 9.57
C ARG A 101 9.65 -7.25 9.49
N GLN A 102 10.01 -7.95 8.40
CA GLN A 102 11.40 -8.38 8.19
C GLN A 102 12.34 -7.17 8.03
N MET A 103 11.89 -6.10 7.38
CA MET A 103 12.68 -4.88 7.24
C MET A 103 12.81 -4.10 8.56
N HIS A 104 11.78 -4.13 9.41
CA HIS A 104 11.77 -3.42 10.69
C HIS A 104 12.49 -4.23 11.78
N ASP A 105 11.97 -5.41 12.11
CA ASP A 105 12.36 -6.22 13.27
C ASP A 105 13.33 -7.36 12.94
N GLY A 106 13.62 -7.59 11.66
CA GLY A 106 14.46 -8.70 11.23
C GLY A 106 15.88 -8.66 11.82
N ARG A 107 16.60 -9.77 11.70
CA ARG A 107 18.03 -9.82 12.07
C ARG A 107 18.96 -9.76 10.86
N GLU A 108 18.45 -10.05 9.68
CA GLU A 108 19.22 -10.05 8.43
C GLU A 108 19.52 -8.61 7.98
N SER A 109 20.77 -8.35 7.57
CA SER A 109 21.16 -7.08 6.94
C SER A 109 20.52 -6.90 5.55
N THR A 110 20.03 -7.98 4.93
CA THR A 110 19.49 -7.97 3.57
C THR A 110 18.28 -8.89 3.46
N VAL A 111 17.13 -8.35 3.05
CA VAL A 111 15.84 -9.08 2.97
C VAL A 111 15.48 -9.40 1.51
N ALA A 112 14.85 -10.55 1.26
CA ALA A 112 14.38 -10.94 -0.08
C ALA A 112 12.87 -10.65 -0.25
N PRO A 113 12.44 -9.76 -1.16
CA PRO A 113 11.03 -9.45 -1.36
C PRO A 113 10.28 -10.48 -2.23
N SER A 114 10.61 -11.77 -2.10
CA SER A 114 10.13 -12.84 -2.98
C SER A 114 8.61 -13.02 -2.93
N LYS A 115 8.01 -12.90 -1.74
CA LYS A 115 6.56 -13.04 -1.56
C LYS A 115 5.81 -11.85 -2.13
N VAL A 116 6.34 -10.64 -1.99
CA VAL A 116 5.76 -9.43 -2.59
C VAL A 116 5.82 -9.53 -4.12
N LEU A 117 6.97 -9.89 -4.68
CA LEU A 117 7.10 -10.11 -6.12
C LEU A 117 6.14 -11.19 -6.61
N GLN A 118 6.00 -12.30 -5.88
CA GLN A 118 5.05 -13.37 -6.22
C GLN A 118 3.60 -12.87 -6.22
N ALA A 119 3.19 -12.08 -5.23
CA ALA A 119 1.84 -11.53 -5.13
C ALA A 119 1.51 -10.63 -6.33
N VAL A 120 2.38 -9.68 -6.67
CA VAL A 120 2.17 -8.79 -7.83
C VAL A 120 2.21 -9.60 -9.14
N SER A 121 3.11 -10.57 -9.26
CA SER A 121 3.24 -11.43 -10.46
C SER A 121 2.02 -12.34 -10.68
N ARG A 122 1.28 -12.71 -9.63
CA ARG A 122 0.04 -13.48 -9.76
C ARG A 122 -1.02 -12.69 -10.55
N LYS A 123 -1.14 -11.38 -10.25
CA LYS A 123 -2.08 -10.47 -10.93
C LYS A 123 -1.53 -9.96 -12.26
N HIS A 124 -0.25 -9.59 -12.31
CA HIS A 124 0.41 -8.99 -13.47
C HIS A 124 1.56 -9.88 -13.94
N LYS A 125 1.28 -10.80 -14.87
CA LYS A 125 2.21 -11.87 -15.28
C LYS A 125 3.55 -11.37 -15.82
N ARG A 126 3.61 -10.15 -16.35
CA ARG A 126 4.84 -9.50 -16.86
C ARG A 126 5.98 -9.46 -15.83
N TYR A 127 5.67 -9.41 -14.54
CA TYR A 127 6.69 -9.39 -13.47
C TYR A 127 7.31 -10.77 -13.19
N SER A 128 6.68 -11.86 -13.65
CA SER A 128 7.14 -13.23 -13.39
C SER A 128 8.50 -13.53 -14.03
N GLY A 129 8.76 -12.93 -15.20
CA GLY A 129 10.01 -13.11 -15.95
C GLY A 129 11.21 -12.38 -15.33
N ARG A 130 10.96 -11.45 -14.39
CA ARG A 130 12.01 -10.66 -13.71
C ARG A 130 12.94 -9.92 -14.67
N ALA A 131 12.43 -9.59 -15.85
CA ALA A 131 13.06 -8.61 -16.74
C ALA A 131 13.05 -7.24 -16.07
N GLN A 132 13.89 -6.31 -16.53
CA GLN A 132 13.76 -4.91 -16.09
C GLN A 132 12.37 -4.38 -16.42
N GLN A 133 11.80 -3.60 -15.50
CA GLN A 133 10.48 -2.99 -15.63
C GLN A 133 10.55 -1.55 -15.15
N ASP A 134 9.53 -0.78 -15.49
CA ASP A 134 9.33 0.55 -14.93
C ASP A 134 8.95 0.44 -13.44
N ALA A 135 9.69 1.15 -12.59
CA ALA A 135 9.47 1.19 -11.16
C ALA A 135 8.15 1.89 -10.80
N GLN A 136 7.76 2.94 -11.52
CA GLN A 136 6.49 3.63 -11.29
C GLN A 136 5.32 2.70 -11.60
N GLU A 137 5.45 1.88 -12.64
CA GLU A 137 4.39 0.96 -13.05
C GLU A 137 4.19 -0.15 -12.01
N VAL A 138 5.28 -0.73 -11.48
CA VAL A 138 5.14 -1.73 -10.41
C VAL A 138 4.60 -1.11 -9.12
N LEU A 139 4.99 0.13 -8.79
CA LEU A 139 4.47 0.85 -7.64
C LEU A 139 2.94 1.01 -7.75
N ARG A 140 2.47 1.51 -8.89
CA ARG A 140 1.03 1.67 -9.17
C ARG A 140 0.30 0.34 -9.04
N ASN A 141 0.80 -0.71 -9.69
CA ASN A 141 0.15 -2.02 -9.69
C ASN A 141 0.15 -2.69 -8.31
N LEU A 142 1.21 -2.51 -7.52
CA LEU A 142 1.28 -3.01 -6.15
C LEU A 142 0.26 -2.29 -5.25
N LEU A 143 0.22 -0.95 -5.27
CA LEU A 143 -0.71 -0.19 -4.44
C LEU A 143 -2.17 -0.40 -4.85
N GLU A 144 -2.45 -0.54 -6.15
CA GLU A 144 -3.79 -0.86 -6.63
C GLU A 144 -4.24 -2.24 -6.17
N LEU A 145 -3.34 -3.24 -6.19
CA LEU A 145 -3.64 -4.58 -5.69
C LEU A 145 -3.96 -4.57 -4.19
N VAL A 146 -3.15 -3.87 -3.38
CA VAL A 146 -3.38 -3.73 -1.92
C VAL A 146 -4.71 -3.00 -1.65
N ARG A 147 -4.98 -1.90 -2.37
CA ARG A 147 -6.25 -1.17 -2.27
C ARG A 147 -7.44 -2.05 -2.65
N ALA A 148 -7.36 -2.82 -3.73
CA ALA A 148 -8.44 -3.68 -4.16
C ALA A 148 -8.74 -4.79 -3.13
N GLU A 149 -7.71 -5.38 -2.53
CA GLU A 149 -7.86 -6.35 -1.43
C GLU A 149 -8.54 -5.70 -0.21
N GLU A 150 -8.14 -4.47 0.15
CA GLU A 150 -8.72 -3.73 1.28
C GLU A 150 -10.18 -3.35 1.05
N VAL A 151 -10.52 -2.81 -0.13
CA VAL A 151 -11.90 -2.46 -0.48
C VAL A 151 -12.81 -3.70 -0.49
N ALA A 152 -12.31 -4.84 -0.97
CA ALA A 152 -13.07 -6.08 -0.95
C ALA A 152 -13.35 -6.54 0.49
N ARG A 153 -12.35 -6.42 1.39
CA ARG A 153 -12.48 -6.76 2.80
C ARG A 153 -13.52 -5.89 3.52
N LEU A 154 -13.49 -4.57 3.29
CA LEU A 154 -14.45 -3.64 3.91
C LEU A 154 -15.89 -3.94 3.46
N LYS A 155 -16.11 -4.12 2.16
CA LYS A 155 -17.43 -4.51 1.61
C LYS A 155 -17.93 -5.82 2.21
N GLU A 156 -17.05 -6.80 2.39
CA GLU A 156 -17.43 -8.07 3.02
C GLU A 156 -17.76 -7.89 4.51
N SER A 157 -17.07 -6.98 5.22
CA SER A 157 -17.42 -6.65 6.60
C SER A 157 -18.79 -6.00 6.70
N GLU A 158 -19.06 -4.97 5.89
CA GLU A 158 -20.36 -4.30 5.85
C GLU A 158 -21.50 -5.28 5.56
N ARG A 159 -21.28 -6.23 4.65
CA ARG A 159 -22.24 -7.29 4.33
C ARG A 159 -22.49 -8.23 5.51
N ARG A 160 -21.44 -8.62 6.24
CA ARG A 160 -21.57 -9.44 7.44
C ARG A 160 -22.33 -8.70 8.54
N ASP A 161 -22.02 -7.43 8.77
CA ASP A 161 -22.64 -6.61 9.79
C ASP A 161 -24.13 -6.39 9.49
N ALA A 162 -24.48 -6.13 8.21
CA ALA A 162 -25.87 -6.04 7.75
C ALA A 162 -26.64 -7.36 7.93
N ALA A 163 -26.00 -8.51 7.67
CA ALA A 163 -26.62 -9.82 7.86
C ALA A 163 -26.89 -10.12 9.35
N VAL A 164 -25.97 -9.76 10.24
CA VAL A 164 -26.15 -9.91 11.69
C VAL A 164 -27.25 -9.00 12.21
N ALA A 165 -27.32 -7.74 11.75
CA ALA A 165 -28.39 -6.82 12.10
C ALA A 165 -29.77 -7.33 11.62
N GLY A 166 -29.85 -7.88 10.41
CA GLY A 166 -31.07 -8.49 9.88
C GLY A 166 -31.52 -9.71 10.69
N ALA A 167 -30.59 -10.58 11.10
CA ALA A 167 -30.90 -11.75 11.92
C ALA A 167 -31.35 -11.38 13.35
N ALA A 168 -30.78 -10.33 13.95
CA ALA A 168 -31.19 -9.84 15.26
C ALA A 168 -32.60 -9.22 15.25
N ALA A 169 -32.98 -8.55 14.15
CA ALA A 169 -34.32 -8.00 13.97
C ALA A 169 -35.40 -9.10 13.84
N ASP A 170 -35.09 -10.21 13.17
CA ASP A 170 -36.00 -11.35 13.01
C ASP A 170 -36.23 -12.12 14.33
N ALA A 171 -35.17 -12.27 15.15
CA ALA A 171 -35.26 -12.95 16.44
C ALA A 171 -36.07 -12.17 17.51
N GLY A 172 -36.22 -10.85 17.38
CA GLY A 172 -36.94 -10.00 18.34
C GLY A 172 -38.47 -9.95 18.17
N GLY A 173 -39.02 -10.49 17.07
CA GLY A 173 -40.46 -10.39 16.73
C GLY A 173 -41.38 -11.47 17.30
N GLY A 174 -40.85 -12.48 18.00
CA GLY A 174 -41.58 -13.71 18.33
C GLY A 174 -42.33 -13.78 19.66
N ALA A 175 -42.31 -12.74 20.50
CA ALA A 175 -42.79 -12.84 21.90
C ALA A 175 -43.86 -11.79 22.28
N ALA A 176 -44.95 -11.68 21.51
CA ALA A 176 -46.14 -10.97 21.96
C ALA A 176 -47.41 -11.52 21.30
N GLY A 177 -48.11 -12.45 21.96
CA GLY A 177 -49.45 -12.85 21.51
C GLY A 177 -49.89 -14.27 21.84
N GLN A 178 -49.85 -14.67 23.12
CA GLN A 178 -50.77 -15.73 23.58
C GLN A 178 -51.51 -15.21 24.82
N GLN A 179 -52.62 -14.54 24.52
CA GLN A 179 -53.56 -14.05 25.51
C GLN A 179 -54.41 -15.22 26.01
N LEU A 180 -54.20 -15.51 27.29
CA LEU A 180 -55.03 -16.18 28.26
C LEU A 180 -56.50 -16.40 27.82
N VAL A 181 -56.87 -17.66 27.56
CA VAL A 181 -58.27 -18.12 27.59
C VAL A 181 -58.37 -19.14 28.71
N ARG A 182 -58.86 -18.72 29.88
CA ARG A 182 -59.62 -19.53 30.85
C ARG A 182 -60.37 -18.60 31.80
#